data_AF-A0A960K9B0-F1
#
_entry.id   AF-A0A960K9B0-F1
#
_cell.length_a   1.000
_cell.length_b   1.000
_cell.length_c   1.000
_cell.angle_alpha   90.00
_cell.angle_beta   90.00
_cell.angle_gamma   90.00
#
_symmetry.space_group_name_H-M   'P 1'
#
loop_
_entity.id
_entity.type
_entity.pdbx_description
1 polymer ?
#
loop_
_entity_poly.entity_id
_entity_poly.type
_entity_poly.pdbx_seq_one_letter_code
_entity_poly.pdbx_strand_id
1 'polypeptide(L)'
;MATQSKRDKTKAAASESSGANTEEALRPFQEASKKFAETTAAAQQAAFERWGKSYAEFQEESRRLEQEAMNAVAERNKKFFSAVGQEPPGKAEEDFASRARLQLEYENEVRQVYVDTQEKLASLAQKVGGGHAEEISQQFSDRRQEAYQAYLGDLQAAWSATTASDPQTMSAIALSILSTLNTCSA
;
A
#
# COMPACT_ATOMS: atom_id res chain seq x y z
N MET A 1 23.19 35.90 61.32
CA MET A 1 22.25 35.46 60.26
C MET A 1 22.96 34.46 59.35
N ALA A 2 22.83 33.15 59.58
CA ALA A 2 23.58 32.12 58.84
C ALA A 2 22.75 30.83 58.59
N THR A 3 21.45 30.97 58.32
CA THR A 3 20.54 29.80 58.12
C THR A 3 19.88 29.75 56.75
N GLN A 4 20.02 30.78 55.90
CA GLN A 4 19.35 30.84 54.60
C GLN A 4 20.14 30.13 53.49
N SER A 5 21.47 30.15 53.53
CA SER A 5 22.33 29.61 52.46
C SER A 5 22.37 28.07 52.37
N LYS A 6 21.97 27.35 53.43
CA LYS A 6 21.90 25.88 53.42
C LYS A 6 20.63 25.32 52.77
N ARG A 7 19.51 26.07 52.74
CA ARG A 7 18.24 25.58 52.15
C ARG A 7 18.26 25.60 50.63
N ASP A 8 18.85 26.62 50.03
CA ASP A 8 18.88 26.75 48.56
C ASP A 8 19.80 25.72 47.90
N LYS A 9 20.89 25.32 48.57
CA LYS A 9 21.82 24.31 48.06
C LYS A 9 21.22 22.89 48.07
N THR A 10 20.36 22.57 49.04
CA THR A 10 19.61 21.30 49.08
C THR A 10 18.44 21.27 48.09
N LYS A 11 17.85 22.42 47.73
CA LYS A 11 16.73 22.48 46.78
C LYS A 11 17.21 22.37 45.32
N ALA A 12 18.36 22.96 44.98
CA ALA A 12 18.98 22.82 43.66
C ALA A 12 19.49 21.39 43.40
N ALA A 13 20.13 20.75 44.40
CA ALA A 13 20.62 19.37 44.27
C ALA A 13 19.48 18.32 44.23
N ALA A 14 18.34 18.58 44.88
CA ALA A 14 17.14 17.75 44.76
C ALA A 14 16.48 17.89 43.37
N SER A 15 16.53 19.09 42.79
CA SER A 15 15.99 19.36 41.45
C SER A 15 16.81 18.69 40.35
N GLU A 16 18.15 18.75 40.41
CA GLU A 16 19.03 18.13 39.40
C GLU A 16 19.05 16.60 39.46
N SER A 17 18.95 16.00 40.66
CA SER A 17 18.87 14.53 40.80
C SER A 17 17.49 13.95 40.45
N SER A 18 16.40 14.72 40.64
CA SER A 18 15.05 14.28 40.26
C SER A 18 14.84 14.22 38.74
N GLY A 19 15.44 15.15 37.98
CA GLY A 19 15.35 15.19 36.51
C GLY A 19 16.07 14.02 35.84
N ALA A 20 17.26 13.67 36.31
CA ALA A 20 18.04 12.54 35.79
C ALA A 20 17.33 11.18 36.02
N ASN A 21 16.73 10.98 37.19
CA ASN A 21 15.96 9.77 37.50
C ASN A 21 14.66 9.67 36.69
N THR A 22 14.02 10.81 36.36
CA THR A 22 12.80 10.86 35.56
C THR A 22 13.09 10.50 34.09
N GLU A 23 14.18 11.01 33.53
CA GLU A 23 14.57 10.73 32.15
C GLU A 23 15.03 9.27 31.97
N GLU A 24 15.74 8.72 32.96
CA GLU A 24 16.10 7.29 32.98
C GLU A 24 14.88 6.37 33.10
N ALA A 25 13.86 6.76 33.88
CA ALA A 25 12.61 6.01 34.01
C ALA A 25 11.75 6.07 32.73
N LEU A 26 11.79 7.19 31.99
CA LEU A 26 11.02 7.38 30.76
C LEU A 26 11.65 6.70 29.54
N ARG A 27 12.98 6.56 29.53
CA ARG A 27 13.74 6.09 28.36
C ARG A 27 13.24 4.74 27.80
N PRO A 28 13.00 3.68 28.61
CA PRO A 28 12.51 2.40 28.07
C PRO A 28 11.15 2.52 27.37
N PHE A 29 10.26 3.37 27.88
CA PHE A 29 8.95 3.62 27.27
C PHE A 29 9.08 4.38 25.96
N GLN A 30 9.95 5.40 25.92
CA GLN A 30 10.24 6.16 24.71
C GLN A 30 10.90 5.30 23.62
N GLU A 31 11.81 4.40 24.01
CA GLU A 31 12.46 3.45 23.10
C GLU A 31 11.46 2.43 22.53
N ALA A 32 10.60 1.86 23.38
CA ALA A 32 9.52 0.98 22.93
C ALA A 32 8.58 1.71 21.96
N SER A 33 8.20 2.94 22.29
CA SER A 33 7.35 3.79 21.46
C SER A 33 7.99 4.13 20.11
N LYS A 34 9.28 4.46 20.11
CA LYS A 34 10.05 4.74 18.90
C LYS A 34 10.12 3.50 18.00
N LYS A 35 10.47 2.34 18.56
CA LYS A 35 10.54 1.07 17.83
C LYS A 35 9.20 0.69 17.20
N PHE A 36 8.09 0.89 17.92
CA PHE A 36 6.75 0.65 17.40
C PHE A 36 6.41 1.60 16.24
N ALA A 37 6.71 2.89 16.38
CA ALA A 37 6.48 3.89 15.34
C ALA A 37 7.33 3.60 14.08
N GLU A 38 8.61 3.28 14.24
CA GLU A 38 9.51 2.93 13.13
C GLU A 38 9.05 1.68 12.39
N THR A 39 8.62 0.64 13.13
CA THR A 39 8.13 -0.60 12.54
C THR A 39 6.82 -0.39 11.78
N THR A 40 5.90 0.40 12.36
CA THR A 40 4.62 0.74 11.72
C THR A 40 4.85 1.57 10.45
N ALA A 41 5.72 2.58 10.50
CA ALA A 41 6.07 3.40 9.35
C ALA A 41 6.74 2.56 8.24
N ALA A 42 7.65 1.65 8.59
CA ALA A 42 8.28 0.75 7.64
C ALA A 42 7.27 -0.22 6.99
N ALA A 43 6.31 -0.74 7.76
CA ALA A 43 5.23 -1.58 7.24
C ALA A 43 4.34 -0.80 6.27
N GLN A 44 4.00 0.45 6.61
CA GLN A 44 3.19 1.33 5.77
C GLN A 44 3.92 1.68 4.46
N GLN A 45 5.20 2.04 4.55
CA GLN A 45 6.03 2.33 3.37
C GLN A 45 6.11 1.09 2.44
N ALA A 46 6.38 -0.09 3.00
CA ALA A 46 6.45 -1.32 2.21
C ALA A 46 5.11 -1.64 1.52
N ALA A 47 3.98 -1.39 2.19
CA ALA A 47 2.67 -1.53 1.60
C ALA A 47 2.47 -0.57 0.42
N PHE A 48 2.79 0.72 0.59
CA PHE A 48 2.68 1.73 -0.47
C PHE A 48 3.58 1.41 -1.67
N GLU A 49 4.81 0.98 -1.45
CA GLU A 49 5.73 0.60 -2.53
C GLU A 49 5.18 -0.58 -3.35
N ARG A 50 4.58 -1.58 -2.69
CA ARG A 50 3.96 -2.73 -3.37
C ARG A 50 2.72 -2.34 -4.13
N TRP A 51 1.86 -1.49 -3.55
CA TRP A 51 0.71 -0.91 -4.23
C TRP A 51 1.14 -0.15 -5.49
N GLY A 52 2.17 0.69 -5.37
CA GLY A 52 2.72 1.45 -6.50
C GLY A 52 3.25 0.55 -7.62
N LYS A 53 3.98 -0.52 -7.28
CA LYS A 53 4.46 -1.51 -8.26
C LYS A 53 3.31 -2.24 -8.95
N SER A 54 2.35 -2.76 -8.19
CA SER A 54 1.20 -3.47 -8.74
C SER A 54 0.37 -2.57 -9.66
N TYR A 55 0.22 -1.30 -9.32
CA TYR A 55 -0.49 -0.33 -10.16
C TYR A 55 0.30 0.01 -11.44
N ALA A 56 1.63 0.12 -11.37
CA ALA A 56 2.47 0.33 -12.55
C ALA A 56 2.41 -0.88 -13.51
N GLU A 57 2.50 -2.10 -12.99
CA GLU A 57 2.36 -3.34 -13.75
C GLU A 57 0.97 -3.43 -14.42
N PHE A 58 -0.09 -3.05 -13.71
CA PHE A 58 -1.44 -2.95 -14.27
C PHE A 58 -1.49 -2.00 -15.48
N GLN A 59 -0.92 -0.80 -15.36
CA GLN A 59 -0.92 0.19 -16.45
C GLN A 59 -0.14 -0.29 -17.66
N GLU A 60 1.02 -0.91 -17.44
CA GLU A 60 1.85 -1.45 -18.52
C GLU A 60 1.14 -2.58 -19.26
N GLU A 61 0.57 -3.53 -18.53
CA GLU A 61 -0.12 -4.67 -19.09
C GLU A 61 -1.43 -4.27 -19.79
N SER A 62 -2.18 -3.32 -19.24
CA SER A 62 -3.35 -2.74 -19.89
C SER A 62 -2.99 -2.11 -21.23
N ARG A 63 -1.92 -1.31 -21.28
CA ARG A 63 -1.42 -0.69 -22.51
C ARG A 63 -0.99 -1.75 -23.54
N ARG A 64 -0.34 -2.83 -23.09
CA ARG A 64 0.05 -3.95 -23.97
C ARG A 64 -1.17 -4.61 -24.60
N LEU A 65 -2.20 -4.90 -23.81
CA LEU A 65 -3.46 -5.50 -24.29
C LEU A 65 -4.18 -4.60 -25.30
N GLU A 66 -4.23 -3.30 -25.04
CA GLU A 66 -4.79 -2.32 -25.98
C GLU A 66 -4.00 -2.29 -27.30
N GLN A 67 -2.67 -2.30 -27.24
CA GLN A 67 -1.83 -2.31 -28.44
C GLN A 67 -1.99 -3.61 -29.24
N GLU A 68 -2.08 -4.75 -28.58
CA GLU A 68 -2.36 -6.05 -29.22
C GLU A 68 -3.71 -6.03 -29.94
N ALA A 69 -4.74 -5.47 -29.30
CA ALA A 69 -6.06 -5.33 -29.89
C ALA A 69 -6.03 -4.43 -31.14
N MET A 70 -5.34 -3.28 -31.06
CA MET A 70 -5.18 -2.39 -32.22
C MET A 70 -4.46 -3.07 -33.37
N ASN A 71 -3.37 -3.78 -33.09
CA ASN A 71 -2.61 -4.51 -34.11
C ASN A 71 -3.46 -5.62 -34.75
N ALA A 72 -4.23 -6.36 -33.95
CA ALA A 72 -5.11 -7.43 -34.45
C ALA A 72 -6.22 -6.88 -35.35
N VAL A 73 -6.82 -5.73 -34.99
CA VAL A 73 -7.79 -5.03 -35.87
C VAL A 73 -7.10 -4.55 -37.14
N ALA A 74 -5.91 -3.94 -37.05
CA ALA A 74 -5.17 -3.46 -38.21
C ALA A 74 -4.85 -4.59 -39.22
N GLU A 75 -4.41 -5.75 -38.75
CA GLU A 75 -4.15 -6.90 -39.62
C GLU A 75 -5.43 -7.45 -40.27
N ARG A 76 -6.56 -7.45 -39.56
CA ARG A 76 -7.86 -7.84 -40.14
C ARG A 76 -8.36 -6.85 -41.15
N ASN A 77 -8.21 -5.54 -40.91
CA ASN A 77 -8.50 -4.49 -41.88
C ASN A 77 -7.68 -4.73 -43.15
N LYS A 78 -6.38 -4.96 -43.01
CA LYS A 78 -5.48 -5.24 -44.13
C LYS A 78 -5.91 -6.48 -44.92
N LYS A 79 -6.25 -7.58 -44.24
CA LYS A 79 -6.77 -8.81 -44.85
C LYS A 79 -8.07 -8.55 -45.61
N PHE A 80 -9.02 -7.84 -45.00
CA PHE A 80 -10.31 -7.50 -45.58
C PHE A 80 -10.14 -6.65 -46.86
N PHE A 81 -9.40 -5.54 -46.80
CA PHE A 81 -9.19 -4.68 -47.98
C PHE A 81 -8.40 -5.38 -49.09
N SER A 82 -7.48 -6.27 -48.75
CA SER A 82 -6.77 -7.08 -49.74
C SER A 82 -7.71 -8.06 -50.46
N ALA A 83 -8.63 -8.68 -49.72
CA ALA A 83 -9.62 -9.60 -50.29
C ALA A 83 -10.64 -8.88 -51.18
N VAL A 84 -11.13 -7.71 -50.77
CA VAL A 84 -12.04 -6.88 -51.59
C VAL A 84 -11.37 -6.41 -52.89
N GLY A 85 -10.07 -6.12 -52.86
CA GLY A 85 -9.31 -5.68 -54.03
C GLY A 85 -8.95 -6.78 -55.05
N GLN A 86 -9.13 -8.05 -54.71
CA GLN A 86 -8.76 -9.20 -55.54
C GLN A 86 -9.94 -9.89 -56.23
N GLU A 87 -11.19 -9.51 -55.96
CA GLU A 87 -12.35 -10.12 -56.62
C GLU A 87 -12.40 -9.75 -58.12
N PRO A 88 -12.24 -10.72 -59.05
CA PRO A 88 -12.48 -10.48 -60.47
C PRO A 88 -13.97 -10.22 -60.71
N PRO A 89 -14.35 -9.41 -61.73
CA PRO A 89 -15.74 -9.11 -62.00
C PRO A 89 -16.51 -10.38 -62.41
N GLY A 90 -17.55 -10.74 -61.65
CA GLY A 90 -18.46 -11.85 -61.90
C GLY A 90 -19.86 -11.37 -62.25
N LYS A 91 -20.88 -12.21 -62.02
CA LYS A 91 -22.28 -11.78 -62.13
C LYS A 91 -22.64 -10.93 -60.91
N ALA A 92 -23.32 -9.80 -61.13
CA ALA A 92 -23.59 -8.81 -60.09
C ALA A 92 -24.23 -9.37 -58.80
N GLU A 93 -25.09 -10.40 -58.89
CA GLU A 93 -25.71 -11.04 -57.73
C GLU A 93 -24.74 -11.93 -56.92
N GLU A 94 -23.83 -12.64 -57.61
CA GLU A 94 -22.82 -13.50 -56.98
C GLU A 94 -21.74 -12.64 -56.30
N ASP A 95 -21.33 -11.55 -56.94
CA ASP A 95 -20.37 -10.57 -56.40
C ASP A 95 -20.94 -9.87 -55.15
N PHE A 96 -22.23 -9.51 -55.16
CA PHE A 96 -22.88 -8.90 -54.00
C PHE A 96 -22.94 -9.87 -52.80
N ALA A 97 -23.35 -11.11 -53.03
CA ALA A 97 -23.44 -12.13 -51.98
C ALA A 97 -22.06 -12.48 -51.39
N SER A 98 -21.01 -12.53 -52.22
CA SER A 98 -19.62 -12.76 -51.79
C SER A 98 -19.13 -11.64 -50.86
N ARG A 99 -19.30 -10.38 -51.29
CA ARG A 99 -18.90 -9.20 -50.50
C ARG A 99 -19.65 -9.08 -49.19
N ALA A 100 -20.96 -9.37 -49.19
CA ALA A 100 -21.77 -9.36 -47.97
C ALA A 100 -21.27 -10.40 -46.95
N ARG A 101 -20.88 -11.60 -47.40
CA ARG A 101 -20.30 -12.63 -46.51
C ARG A 101 -18.94 -12.20 -45.97
N LEU A 102 -18.05 -11.70 -46.82
CA LEU A 102 -16.74 -11.20 -46.43
C LEU A 102 -16.84 -10.07 -45.38
N GLN A 103 -17.80 -9.16 -45.57
CA GLN A 103 -18.09 -8.07 -44.63
C GLN A 103 -18.55 -8.62 -43.26
N LEU A 104 -19.49 -9.57 -43.26
CA LEU A 104 -20.00 -10.19 -42.03
C LEU A 104 -18.91 -10.96 -41.27
N GLU A 105 -18.04 -11.68 -41.99
CA GLU A 105 -16.89 -12.38 -41.40
C GLU A 105 -15.91 -11.40 -40.76
N TYR A 106 -15.56 -10.32 -41.46
CA TYR A 106 -14.72 -9.26 -40.94
C TYR A 106 -15.30 -8.62 -39.67
N GLU A 107 -16.60 -8.26 -39.68
CA GLU A 107 -17.26 -7.67 -38.50
C GLU A 107 -17.27 -8.62 -37.30
N ASN A 108 -17.50 -9.92 -37.54
CA ASN A 108 -17.44 -10.93 -36.49
C ASN A 108 -16.03 -11.10 -35.93
N GLU A 109 -15.02 -11.17 -36.80
CA GLU A 109 -13.62 -11.21 -36.38
C GLU A 109 -13.30 -9.99 -35.50
N VAL A 110 -13.54 -8.77 -35.98
CA VAL A 110 -13.29 -7.52 -35.22
C VAL A 110 -14.02 -7.52 -33.88
N ARG A 111 -15.31 -7.87 -33.86
CA ARG A 111 -16.09 -7.99 -32.62
C ARG A 111 -15.43 -8.96 -31.63
N GLN A 112 -14.92 -10.09 -32.10
CA GLN A 112 -14.23 -11.05 -31.25
C GLN A 112 -12.99 -10.45 -30.58
N VAL A 113 -12.19 -9.63 -31.28
CA VAL A 113 -11.03 -8.98 -30.62
C VAL A 113 -11.46 -8.03 -29.52
N TYR A 114 -12.57 -7.30 -29.70
CA TYR A 114 -13.09 -6.45 -28.64
C TYR A 114 -13.51 -7.26 -27.42
N VAL A 115 -14.25 -8.36 -27.62
CA VAL A 115 -14.68 -9.25 -26.54
C VAL A 115 -13.49 -9.85 -25.81
N ASP A 116 -12.55 -10.46 -26.54
CA ASP A 116 -11.34 -11.07 -25.96
C ASP A 116 -10.51 -10.04 -25.17
N THR A 117 -10.39 -8.82 -25.70
CA THR A 117 -9.65 -7.74 -25.03
C THR A 117 -10.36 -7.28 -23.76
N GLN A 118 -11.68 -7.13 -23.79
CA GLN A 118 -12.47 -6.79 -22.61
C GLN A 118 -12.34 -7.85 -21.52
N GLU A 119 -12.40 -9.13 -21.86
CA GLU A 119 -12.22 -10.23 -20.91
C GLU A 119 -10.81 -10.22 -20.29
N LYS A 120 -9.77 -9.99 -21.09
CA LYS A 120 -8.39 -9.87 -20.60
C LYS A 120 -8.21 -8.67 -19.66
N LEU A 121 -8.76 -7.51 -20.01
CA LEU A 121 -8.71 -6.31 -19.18
C LEU A 121 -9.49 -6.49 -17.87
N ALA A 122 -10.66 -7.14 -17.91
CA ALA A 122 -11.44 -7.46 -16.71
C ALA A 122 -10.68 -8.42 -15.79
N SER A 123 -10.06 -9.47 -16.34
CA SER A 123 -9.22 -10.40 -15.58
C SER A 123 -8.02 -9.69 -14.95
N LEU A 124 -7.37 -8.79 -15.70
CA LEU A 124 -6.26 -7.99 -15.21
C LEU A 124 -6.69 -7.08 -14.05
N ALA A 125 -7.83 -6.40 -14.18
CA ALA A 125 -8.38 -5.55 -13.13
C ALA A 125 -8.74 -6.36 -11.87
N GLN A 126 -9.28 -7.58 -12.03
CA GLN A 126 -9.59 -8.46 -10.90
C GLN A 126 -8.32 -8.92 -10.17
N LYS A 127 -7.23 -9.23 -10.87
CA LYS A 127 -5.96 -9.62 -10.24
C LYS A 127 -5.40 -8.49 -9.37
N VAL A 128 -5.41 -7.26 -9.88
CA VAL A 128 -4.85 -6.10 -9.17
C VAL A 128 -5.78 -5.58 -8.07
N GLY A 129 -7.08 -5.45 -8.35
CA GLY A 129 -8.06 -4.90 -7.41
C GLY A 129 -8.58 -5.89 -6.37
N GLY A 130 -8.61 -7.20 -6.68
CA GLY A 130 -9.14 -8.23 -5.79
C GLY A 130 -8.06 -9.01 -5.04
N GLY A 131 -7.03 -9.51 -5.74
CA GLY A 131 -6.02 -10.37 -5.13
C GLY A 131 -4.88 -9.60 -4.45
N HIS A 132 -4.24 -8.69 -5.18
CA HIS A 132 -3.06 -7.99 -4.67
C HIS A 132 -3.39 -6.92 -3.62
N ALA A 133 -4.48 -6.19 -3.82
CA ALA A 133 -4.96 -5.21 -2.85
C ALA A 133 -5.23 -5.82 -1.47
N GLU A 134 -5.92 -6.95 -1.44
CA GLU A 134 -6.27 -7.67 -0.22
C GLU A 134 -5.02 -8.27 0.44
N GLU A 135 -4.14 -8.89 -0.34
CA GLU A 135 -2.89 -9.45 0.16
C GLU A 135 -1.97 -8.39 0.79
N ILE A 136 -1.78 -7.24 0.13
CA ILE A 136 -0.95 -6.15 0.66
C ILE A 136 -1.56 -5.60 1.95
N SER A 137 -2.90 -5.47 2.01
CA SER A 137 -3.62 -4.99 3.18
C SER A 137 -3.52 -5.96 4.35
N GLN A 138 -3.60 -7.26 4.08
CA GLN A 138 -3.43 -8.31 5.09
C GLN A 138 -2.01 -8.30 5.64
N GLN A 139 -0.99 -8.29 4.79
CA GLN A 139 0.41 -8.29 5.23
C GLN A 139 0.77 -7.03 6.03
N PHE A 140 0.22 -5.86 5.66
CA PHE A 140 0.35 -4.65 6.46
C PHE A 140 -0.30 -4.82 7.85
N SER A 141 -1.51 -5.36 7.88
CA SER A 141 -2.27 -5.58 9.13
C SER A 141 -1.54 -6.55 10.06
N ASP A 142 -1.03 -7.66 9.53
CA ASP A 142 -0.28 -8.67 10.29
C ASP A 142 0.98 -8.06 10.90
N ARG A 143 1.78 -7.35 10.09
CA ARG A 143 3.01 -6.68 10.59
C ARG A 143 2.72 -5.62 11.63
N ARG A 144 1.64 -4.84 11.46
CA ARG A 144 1.23 -3.85 12.46
C ARG A 144 0.78 -4.52 13.75
N GLN A 145 0.07 -5.63 13.66
CA GLN A 145 -0.36 -6.42 14.83
C GLN A 145 0.83 -7.03 15.56
N GLU A 146 1.79 -7.60 14.84
CA GLU A 146 3.06 -8.10 15.42
C GLU A 146 3.83 -6.98 16.12
N ALA A 147 3.97 -5.81 15.48
CA ALA A 147 4.62 -4.65 16.06
C ALA A 147 3.91 -4.16 17.34
N TYR A 148 2.57 -4.19 17.35
CA TYR A 148 1.78 -3.83 18.52
C TYR A 148 1.95 -4.83 19.66
N GLN A 149 1.96 -6.15 19.38
CA GLN A 149 2.23 -7.16 20.41
C GLN A 149 3.63 -7.04 21.00
N ALA A 150 4.64 -6.78 20.15
CA ALA A 150 6.00 -6.51 20.60
C ALA A 150 6.06 -5.25 21.48
N TYR A 151 5.35 -4.19 21.08
CA TYR A 151 5.25 -2.96 21.88
C TYR A 151 4.64 -3.20 23.26
N LEU A 152 3.54 -3.96 23.35
CA LEU A 152 2.94 -4.33 24.64
C LEU A 152 3.92 -5.12 25.52
N GLY A 153 4.69 -6.04 24.93
CA GLY A 153 5.74 -6.77 25.64
C GLY A 153 6.84 -5.86 26.16
N ASP A 154 7.34 -4.95 25.32
CA ASP A 154 8.37 -3.96 25.68
C ASP A 154 7.86 -3.02 26.80
N LEU A 155 6.59 -2.58 26.73
CA LEU A 155 5.94 -1.79 27.80
C LEU A 155 5.81 -2.56 29.10
N GLN A 156 5.43 -3.84 29.06
CA GLN A 156 5.31 -4.68 30.25
C GLN A 156 6.67 -4.89 30.92
N ALA A 157 7.73 -5.09 30.11
CA ALA A 157 9.10 -5.20 30.60
C ALA A 157 9.56 -3.90 31.26
N ALA A 158 9.32 -2.75 30.59
CA ALA A 158 9.62 -1.42 31.13
C ALA A 158 8.89 -1.16 32.46
N TRP A 159 7.60 -1.49 32.54
CA TRP A 159 6.81 -1.37 33.77
C TRP A 159 7.35 -2.25 34.90
N SER A 160 7.73 -3.48 34.61
CA SER A 160 8.24 -4.42 35.62
C SER A 160 9.60 -3.99 36.19
N ALA A 161 10.38 -3.23 35.41
CA ALA A 161 11.67 -2.66 35.83
C ALA A 161 11.53 -1.31 36.55
N THR A 162 10.35 -0.69 36.51
CA THR A 162 10.12 0.64 37.09
C THR A 162 9.83 0.52 38.59
N THR A 163 10.77 0.93 39.45
CA THR A 163 10.52 1.09 40.90
C THR A 163 9.75 2.38 41.18
N ALA A 164 8.86 2.35 42.19
CA ALA A 164 8.03 3.46 42.69
C ALA A 164 8.38 4.85 42.14
N SER A 165 7.75 5.22 41.03
CA SER A 165 7.93 6.53 40.39
C SER A 165 6.97 7.55 40.98
N ASP A 166 7.37 8.82 41.00
CA ASP A 166 6.49 9.91 41.41
C ASP A 166 5.32 10.08 40.41
N PRO A 167 4.21 10.72 40.83
CA PRO A 167 3.03 10.88 39.97
C PRO A 167 3.27 11.66 38.67
N GLN A 168 4.27 12.55 38.61
CA GLN A 168 4.57 13.30 37.39
C GLN A 168 5.23 12.40 36.35
N THR A 169 6.19 11.56 36.78
CA THR A 169 6.82 10.54 35.92
C THR A 169 5.79 9.55 35.37
N MET A 170 4.89 9.06 36.22
CA MET A 170 3.78 8.18 35.80
C MET A 170 2.87 8.83 34.76
N SER A 171 2.57 10.12 34.93
CA SER A 171 1.75 10.88 33.97
C SER A 171 2.46 11.07 32.64
N ALA A 172 3.77 11.34 32.65
CA ALA A 172 4.58 11.48 31.44
C ALA A 172 4.68 10.15 30.66
N ILE A 173 4.83 9.01 31.35
CA ILE A 173 4.79 7.67 30.73
C ILE A 173 3.44 7.45 30.03
N ALA A 174 2.33 7.71 30.72
CA ALA A 174 0.99 7.52 30.17
C ALA A 174 0.74 8.39 28.93
N LEU A 175 1.14 9.67 28.97
CA LEU A 175 1.02 10.59 27.83
C LEU A 175 1.88 10.14 26.66
N SER A 176 3.10 9.64 26.91
CA SER A 176 3.98 9.13 25.86
C SER A 176 3.36 7.91 25.16
N ILE A 177 2.83 6.95 25.92
CA ILE A 177 2.14 5.77 25.37
C ILE A 177 0.92 6.18 24.54
N LEU A 178 0.05 7.04 25.09
CA LEU A 178 -1.15 7.50 24.40
C LEU A 178 -0.84 8.26 23.10
N SER A 179 0.19 9.13 23.13
CA SER A 179 0.63 9.83 21.92
C SER A 179 1.10 8.85 20.86
N THR A 180 1.92 7.86 21.22
CA THR A 180 2.42 6.87 20.27
C THR A 180 1.29 6.03 19.67
N LEU A 181 0.34 5.57 20.49
CA LEU A 181 -0.82 4.82 20.00
C LEU A 181 -1.65 5.64 19.02
N ASN A 182 -1.92 6.91 19.32
CA ASN A 182 -2.63 7.80 18.41
C ASN A 182 -1.89 7.97 17.08
N THR A 183 -0.57 8.22 17.11
CA THR A 183 0.23 8.39 15.89
C THR A 183 0.31 7.13 15.04
N CYS A 184 0.35 5.94 15.65
CA CYS A 184 0.46 4.68 14.92
C CYS A 184 -0.90 4.05 14.55
N SER A 185 -2.00 4.62 15.03
CA SER A 185 -3.37 4.19 14.71
C SER A 185 -3.98 4.89 13.49
N ALA A 186 -3.41 6.03 13.08
CA ALA A 186 -3.79 6.80 11.90
C ALA A 186 -3.14 6.22 10.62
#